data_AF-A0A2N2STB7-F1
#
_entry.id   AF-A0A2N2STB7-F1
#
_cell.length_a   1.000
_cell.length_b   1.000
_cell.length_c   1.000
_cell.angle_alpha   90.00
_cell.angle_beta   90.00
_cell.angle_gamma   90.00
#
_symmetry.space_group_name_H-M   'P 1'
#
loop_
_entity.id
_entity.type
_entity.pdbx_description
1 polymer ?
#
loop_
_entity_poly.entity_id
_entity_poly.type
_entity_poly.pdbx_seq_one_letter_code
_entity_poly.pdbx_strand_id
1 'polypeptide(L)'
;MIFVISPAKALDYETPPVVATHSQPDFLDQSSELIDILRQRTPAEVAQLMKLSDQLASLNVARYASWTRPFSPDNAKQAVLAFNGDVYDGLDAASLSPADLDWAQAHLRILSG
;
A
#
# COMPACT_ATOMS: atom_id res chain seq x y z
N MET A 1 -3.97 16.53 16.38
CA MET A 1 -5.23 16.13 15.70
C MET A 1 -4.89 15.02 14.72
N ILE A 2 -5.68 13.95 14.61
CA ILE A 2 -5.38 12.83 13.69
C ILE A 2 -6.49 12.70 12.66
N PHE A 3 -6.10 12.63 11.39
CA PHE A 3 -6.93 12.31 10.24
C PHE A 3 -6.75 10.83 9.90
N VAL A 4 -7.85 10.19 9.52
CA VAL A 4 -7.85 8.77 9.13
C VAL A 4 -8.56 8.65 7.80
N ILE A 5 -7.89 8.03 6.82
CA ILE A 5 -8.45 7.77 5.49
C ILE A 5 -8.41 6.28 5.17
N SER A 6 -9.33 5.86 4.30
CA SER A 6 -9.35 4.51 3.73
C SER A 6 -8.20 4.31 2.74
N PRO A 7 -7.72 3.07 2.54
CA PRO A 7 -6.75 2.76 1.49
C PRO A 7 -7.43 2.80 0.11
N ALA A 8 -6.63 2.84 -0.96
CA ALA A 8 -7.12 2.68 -2.32
C ALA A 8 -6.82 1.29 -2.89
N LYS A 9 -7.60 0.87 -3.90
CA LYS A 9 -7.38 -0.40 -4.60
C LYS A 9 -6.25 -0.33 -5.63
N ALA A 10 -6.09 0.82 -6.28
CA ALA A 10 -5.04 1.03 -7.26
C ALA A 10 -3.76 1.52 -6.57
N LEU A 11 -2.62 1.09 -7.11
CA LEU A 11 -1.30 1.40 -6.62
C LEU A 11 -0.44 1.88 -7.79
N ASP A 12 0.34 2.93 -7.57
CA ASP A 12 1.33 3.46 -8.49
C ASP A 12 2.75 3.24 -7.93
N TYR A 13 3.47 2.29 -8.51
CA TYR A 13 4.88 2.02 -8.24
C TYR A 13 5.80 2.52 -9.37
N GLU A 14 5.26 3.07 -10.45
CA GLU A 14 6.01 3.51 -11.63
C GLU A 14 6.50 4.96 -11.45
N THR A 15 5.66 5.82 -10.88
CA THR A 15 6.05 7.21 -10.61
C THR A 15 7.07 7.27 -9.48
N PRO A 16 8.26 7.85 -9.69
CA PRO A 16 9.26 8.00 -8.62
C PRO A 16 8.72 8.82 -7.44
N PRO A 17 9.07 8.47 -6.18
CA PRO A 17 8.65 9.26 -5.03
C PRO A 17 9.32 10.64 -5.05
N VAL A 18 8.58 11.68 -4.65
CA VAL A 18 9.07 13.07 -4.60
C VAL A 18 10.00 13.35 -3.42
N VAL A 19 10.11 12.40 -2.48
CA VAL A 19 11.04 12.44 -1.33
C VAL A 19 11.66 11.07 -1.10
N ALA A 20 12.90 11.06 -0.60
CA ALA A 20 13.61 9.84 -0.22
C ALA A 20 13.28 9.36 1.21
N THR A 21 12.75 10.26 2.06
CA THR A 21 12.39 9.94 3.45
C THR A 21 11.24 8.94 3.49
N HIS A 22 11.39 7.91 4.32
CA HIS A 22 10.40 6.86 4.51
C HIS A 22 10.53 6.27 5.92
N SER A 23 9.50 5.55 6.34
CA SER A 23 9.45 4.78 7.58
C SER A 23 9.06 3.34 7.29
N GLN A 24 9.22 2.47 8.28
CA GLN A 24 8.77 1.08 8.20
C GLN A 24 7.39 0.95 8.87
N PRO A 25 6.47 0.13 8.33
CA PRO A 25 5.21 -0.15 9.02
C PRO A 25 5.44 -0.84 10.38
N ASP A 26 4.67 -0.45 11.39
CA ASP A 26 4.82 -1.01 12.74
C ASP A 26 4.32 -2.45 12.87
N PHE A 27 3.34 -2.85 12.04
CA PHE A 27 2.63 -4.14 12.14
C PHE A 27 3.06 -5.16 11.06
N LEU A 28 4.35 -5.21 10.74
CA LEU A 28 4.88 -6.11 9.70
C LEU A 28 4.80 -7.59 10.09
N ASP A 29 4.85 -7.93 11.37
CA ASP A 29 4.74 -9.32 11.82
C ASP A 29 3.32 -9.85 11.61
N GLN A 30 2.30 -9.06 11.99
CA GLN A 30 0.89 -9.38 11.72
C GLN A 30 0.60 -9.42 10.21
N SER A 31 1.20 -8.51 9.44
CA SER A 31 1.09 -8.53 7.99
C SER A 31 1.68 -9.80 7.38
N SER A 32 2.79 -10.32 7.93
CA SER A 32 3.40 -11.58 7.51
C SER A 32 2.46 -12.76 7.72
N GLU A 33 1.76 -12.82 8.86
CA GLU A 33 0.78 -13.88 9.14
C GLU A 33 -0.34 -13.90 8.09
N LEU A 34 -0.85 -12.73 7.69
CA LEU A 34 -1.86 -12.61 6.64
C LEU A 34 -1.30 -13.05 5.27
N ILE A 35 -0.09 -12.63 4.93
CA ILE A 35 0.58 -13.01 3.68
C ILE A 35 0.79 -14.52 3.60
N ASP A 36 1.17 -15.18 4.70
CA ASP A 36 1.38 -16.62 4.73
C ASP A 36 0.09 -17.42 4.49
N ILE A 37 -1.05 -16.89 4.94
CA ILE A 37 -2.37 -17.46 4.63
C ILE A 37 -2.72 -17.20 3.16
N LEU A 38 -2.54 -15.98 2.67
CA LEU A 38 -2.93 -15.58 1.32
C LEU A 38 -2.09 -16.26 0.23
N ARG A 39 -0.82 -16.57 0.50
CA ARG A 39 0.07 -17.32 -0.41
C ARG A 39 -0.39 -18.74 -0.71
N GLN A 40 -1.18 -19.34 0.18
CA GLN A 40 -1.70 -20.69 0.00
C GLN A 40 -2.96 -20.72 -0.89
N ARG A 41 -3.52 -19.55 -1.22
CA ARG A 41 -4.74 -19.43 -2.01
C ARG A 41 -4.44 -19.38 -3.50
N THR A 42 -5.24 -20.10 -4.27
CA THR A 42 -5.27 -19.99 -5.73
C THR A 42 -5.91 -18.67 -6.17
N PRO A 43 -5.66 -18.20 -7.41
CA PRO A 43 -6.34 -17.03 -7.95
C PRO A 43 -7.87 -17.13 -7.89
N ALA A 44 -8.45 -18.30 -8.13
CA ALA A 44 -9.89 -18.51 -8.06
C ALA A 44 -10.44 -18.33 -6.63
N GLU A 45 -9.73 -18.85 -5.61
CA GLU A 45 -10.12 -18.65 -4.21
C GLU A 45 -10.01 -17.17 -3.80
N VAL A 46 -8.96 -16.47 -4.23
CA VAL A 46 -8.79 -15.03 -3.97
C VAL A 46 -9.90 -14.23 -4.66
N ALA A 47 -10.25 -14.57 -5.90
CA ALA A 47 -11.34 -13.93 -6.65
C ALA A 47 -12.67 -14.05 -5.89
N GLN A 48 -12.98 -15.26 -5.41
CA GLN A 48 -14.20 -15.52 -4.64
C GLN A 48 -14.19 -14.80 -3.29
N LEU A 49 -13.10 -14.90 -2.54
CA LEU A 49 -12.96 -14.32 -1.20
C LEU A 49 -13.11 -12.79 -1.22
N MET A 50 -12.42 -12.13 -2.17
CA MET A 50 -12.34 -10.67 -2.25
C MET A 50 -13.32 -10.05 -3.25
N LYS A 51 -14.12 -10.88 -3.93
CA LYS A 51 -15.06 -10.48 -4.99
C LYS A 51 -14.35 -9.67 -6.10
N LEU A 52 -13.24 -10.22 -6.59
CA LEU A 52 -12.39 -9.62 -7.61
C LEU A 52 -12.63 -10.27 -8.99
N SER A 53 -12.26 -9.56 -10.05
CA SER A 53 -12.10 -10.17 -11.37
C SER A 53 -10.91 -11.14 -11.39
N ASP A 54 -10.89 -12.08 -12.32
CA ASP A 54 -9.80 -13.05 -12.48
C ASP A 54 -8.43 -12.37 -12.67
N GLN A 55 -8.42 -11.26 -13.43
CA GLN A 55 -7.22 -10.47 -13.65
C GLN A 55 -6.68 -9.86 -12.34
N LEU A 56 -7.56 -9.24 -11.55
CA LEU A 56 -7.17 -8.64 -10.27
C LEU A 56 -6.78 -9.70 -9.24
N ALA A 57 -7.46 -10.84 -9.23
CA ALA A 57 -7.12 -11.94 -8.33
C ALA A 57 -5.74 -12.54 -8.67
N SER A 58 -5.45 -12.76 -9.95
CA SER A 58 -4.15 -13.26 -10.42
C SER A 58 -3.02 -12.26 -10.09
N LEU A 59 -3.27 -10.96 -10.29
CA LEU A 59 -2.35 -9.90 -9.90
C LEU A 59 -2.06 -9.92 -8.39
N ASN A 60 -3.09 -10.05 -7.56
CA ASN A 60 -2.91 -10.06 -6.10
C ASN A 60 -2.21 -11.32 -5.60
N VAL A 61 -2.49 -12.50 -6.16
CA VAL A 61 -1.73 -13.72 -5.84
C VAL A 61 -0.24 -13.55 -6.16
N ALA A 62 0.10 -12.96 -7.32
CA ALA A 62 1.48 -12.65 -7.66
C ALA A 62 2.12 -11.67 -6.65
N ARG A 63 1.38 -10.63 -6.23
CA ARG A 63 1.83 -9.69 -5.20
C ARG A 63 2.07 -10.36 -3.84
N TYR A 64 1.19 -11.26 -3.41
CA TYR A 64 1.38 -12.01 -2.16
C TYR A 64 2.61 -12.92 -2.23
N ALA A 65 2.85 -13.55 -3.39
CA ALA A 65 4.05 -14.35 -3.61
C ALA A 65 5.33 -13.51 -3.58
N SER A 66 5.32 -12.32 -4.20
CA SER A 66 6.48 -11.43 -4.29
C SER A 66 6.74 -10.59 -3.04
N TRP A 67 5.77 -10.50 -2.12
CA TRP A 67 5.92 -9.75 -0.88
C TRP A 67 7.11 -10.28 -0.07
N THR A 68 8.05 -9.42 0.30
CA THR A 68 9.24 -9.87 1.04
C THR A 68 9.76 -8.79 1.96
N ARG A 69 10.39 -9.21 3.06
CA ARG A 69 11.09 -8.35 4.01
C ARG A 69 12.60 -8.58 3.88
N PRO A 70 13.45 -7.57 4.12
CA PRO A 70 13.10 -6.20 4.53
C PRO A 70 12.56 -5.34 3.38
N PHE A 71 11.79 -4.30 3.71
CA PHE A 71 11.38 -3.30 2.72
C PHE A 71 12.48 -2.28 2.47
N SER A 72 12.76 -2.04 1.19
CA SER A 72 13.66 -1.00 0.68
C SER A 72 12.96 -0.22 -0.45
N PRO A 73 13.52 0.93 -0.88
CA PRO A 73 13.01 1.63 -2.06
C PRO A 73 12.98 0.79 -3.35
N ASP A 74 13.69 -0.35 -3.39
CA ASP A 74 13.69 -1.25 -4.57
C ASP A 74 12.46 -2.15 -4.63
N ASN A 75 11.79 -2.40 -3.50
CA ASN A 75 10.65 -3.31 -3.41
C ASN A 75 9.39 -2.69 -2.77
N ALA A 76 9.47 -1.44 -2.32
CA ALA A 76 8.39 -0.75 -1.64
C ALA A 76 8.41 0.76 -1.93
N LYS A 77 7.27 1.40 -1.70
CA LYS A 77 7.06 2.85 -1.84
C LYS A 77 6.24 3.36 -0.67
N GLN A 78 6.42 4.62 -0.28
CA GLN A 78 5.66 5.23 0.82
C GLN A 78 4.15 5.18 0.52
N ALA A 79 3.34 4.75 1.48
CA ALA A 79 1.91 4.50 1.28
C ALA A 79 1.15 5.70 0.68
N VAL A 80 1.43 6.91 1.18
CA VAL A 80 0.78 8.16 0.71
C VAL A 80 1.13 8.51 -0.74
N LEU A 81 2.26 8.00 -1.26
CA LEU A 81 2.70 8.20 -2.64
C LEU A 81 2.38 6.99 -3.54
N ALA A 82 2.02 5.85 -2.95
CA ALA A 82 1.75 4.61 -3.67
C ALA A 82 0.25 4.43 -3.95
N PHE A 83 -0.63 4.79 -3.02
CA PHE A 83 -2.07 4.68 -3.25
C PHE A 83 -2.56 5.67 -4.31
N ASN A 84 -3.42 5.17 -5.20
CA ASN A 84 -3.97 5.94 -6.32
C ASN A 84 -5.51 5.77 -6.38
N GLY A 85 -6.23 6.87 -6.57
CA GLY A 85 -7.69 6.94 -6.64
C GLY A 85 -8.23 8.24 -6.05
N ASP A 86 -9.54 8.49 -6.16
CA ASP A 86 -10.17 9.81 -5.95
C ASP A 86 -9.76 10.55 -4.65
N VAL A 87 -9.62 9.84 -3.52
CA VAL A 87 -9.19 10.43 -2.25
C VAL A 87 -7.73 10.89 -2.30
N TYR A 88 -6.88 10.11 -2.97
CA TYR A 88 -5.45 10.37 -3.12
C TYR A 88 -5.17 11.41 -4.22
N ASP A 89 -6.02 11.46 -5.26
CA ASP A 89 -6.02 12.54 -6.25
C ASP A 89 -6.37 13.88 -5.58
N GLY A 90 -7.34 13.87 -4.64
CA GLY A 90 -7.68 15.06 -3.86
C GLY A 90 -6.61 15.44 -2.82
N LEU A 91 -5.87 14.47 -2.28
CA LEU A 91 -4.74 14.72 -1.39
C LEU A 91 -3.52 15.26 -2.14
N ASP A 92 -3.33 14.83 -3.39
CA ASP A 92 -2.25 15.20 -4.29
C ASP A 92 -0.87 15.21 -3.60
N ALA A 93 -0.54 14.09 -2.94
CA ALA A 93 0.64 14.02 -2.09
C ALA A 93 1.97 14.26 -2.84
N ALA A 94 1.99 14.09 -4.16
CA ALA A 94 3.15 14.35 -4.99
C ALA A 94 3.45 15.85 -5.18
N SER A 95 2.46 16.74 -5.00
CA SER A 95 2.68 18.20 -5.08
C SER A 95 3.08 18.83 -3.74
N LEU A 96 3.00 18.08 -2.65
CA LEU A 96 3.35 18.55 -1.30
C LEU A 96 4.86 18.74 -1.12
N SER A 97 5.23 19.74 -0.32
CA SER A 97 6.63 19.92 0.06
C SER A 97 7.09 18.84 1.05
N PRO A 98 8.42 18.62 1.22
CA PRO A 98 8.91 17.70 2.24
C PRO A 98 8.40 18.03 3.66
N ALA A 99 8.26 19.32 4.00
CA ALA A 99 7.74 19.75 5.29
C ALA A 99 6.25 19.43 5.48
N ASP A 100 5.46 19.52 4.42
CA ASP A 100 4.04 19.15 4.44
C ASP A 100 3.88 17.63 4.59
N LEU A 101 4.74 16.85 3.94
CA LEU A 101 4.78 15.39 4.09
C LEU A 101 5.21 14.97 5.50
N ASP A 102 6.18 15.67 6.10
CA ASP A 102 6.56 15.44 7.51
C ASP A 102 5.41 15.80 8.46
N TRP A 103 4.68 16.87 8.19
CA TRP A 103 3.48 17.22 8.95
C TRP A 103 2.40 16.14 8.80
N ALA A 104 2.14 15.67 7.58
CA ALA A 104 1.21 14.59 7.31
C ALA A 104 1.62 13.28 8.03
N GLN A 105 2.90 12.95 8.08
CA GLN A 105 3.40 11.80 8.83
C GLN A 105 3.02 11.86 10.32
N ALA A 106 2.95 13.05 10.92
CA ALA A 106 2.50 13.23 12.31
C ALA A 106 0.96 13.23 12.47
N HIS A 107 0.19 13.51 11.43
CA HIS A 107 -1.24 13.83 11.53
C HIS A 107 -2.18 12.94 10.72
N LEU A 108 -1.71 12.18 9.74
CA LEU A 108 -2.52 11.35 8.84
C LEU A 108 -2.22 9.87 9.02
N ARG A 109 -3.25 9.04 9.08
CA ARG A 109 -3.14 7.58 9.07
C ARG A 109 -4.01 6.99 7.97
N ILE A 110 -3.50 5.96 7.31
CA ILE A 110 -4.22 5.18 6.30
C ILE A 110 -4.56 3.85 6.95
N LEU A 111 -5.83 3.49 7.02
CA LEU A 111 -6.22 2.15 7.46
C LEU A 111 -5.79 1.12 6.41
N SER A 112 -5.33 -0.06 6.83
CA SER A 112 -4.99 -1.17 5.95
C SER A 112 -5.47 -2.47 6.56
N GLY A 113 -6.14 -3.27 5.74
CA GLY A 113 -6.50 -4.65 6.06
C GLY A 113 -5.57 -5.66 5.42
#